data_AF-A0A2Z7ATJ1-F1
#
_entry.id   AF-A0A2Z7ATJ1-F1
#
_cell.length_a   1.000
_cell.length_b   1.000
_cell.length_c   1.000
_cell.angle_alpha   90.00
_cell.angle_beta   90.00
_cell.angle_gamma   90.00
#
_symmetry.space_group_name_H-M   'P 1'
#
loop_
_entity.id
_entity.type
_entity.pdbx_description
1 polymer ?
#
loop_
_entity_poly.entity_id
_entity_poly.type
_entity_poly.pdbx_seq_one_letter_code
_entity_poly.pdbx_strand_id
1 'polypeptide(L)' 'WHNPIVAVTDVRGRVFSWSSAGTCGFKGTRRGTPFAAQIATANAIRTVVEAKVVIKGPGLGRDAA' A
#
# COMPACT_ATOMS: atom_id res chain seq x y z
N TRP A 1 -7.93 9.18 7.72
CA TRP A 1 -7.27 9.11 6.40
C TRP A 1 -5.75 9.28 6.47
N HIS A 2 -5.03 8.55 7.34
CA HIS A 2 -3.59 8.80 7.56
C HIS A 2 -2.74 7.51 7.57
N ASN A 3 -3.28 6.40 7.08
CA ASN A 3 -2.54 5.14 6.98
C ASN A 3 -2.89 4.42 5.66
N PRO A 4 -2.04 4.53 4.62
CA PRO A 4 -2.17 3.70 3.43
C PRO A 4 -1.84 2.24 3.80
N ILE A 5 -2.75 1.35 3.41
CA ILE A 5 -2.61 -0.10 3.55
C ILE A 5 -2.69 -0.66 2.13
N VAL A 6 -1.71 -1.47 1.77
CA VAL A 6 -1.60 -2.15 0.48
C VAL A 6 -1.73 -3.63 0.75
N ALA A 7 -2.68 -4.26 0.06
CA ALA A 7 -2.87 -5.71 0.11
C ALA A 7 -2.79 -6.25 -1.32
N VAL A 8 -1.99 -7.28 -1.50
CA VAL A 8 -1.89 -8.04 -2.75
C VAL A 8 -2.80 -9.24 -2.61
N THR A 9 -3.75 -9.36 -3.54
CA THR A 9 -4.70 -10.45 -3.57
C THR A 9 -4.70 -11.17 -4.91
N ASP A 10 -5.00 -12.47 -4.87
CA ASP A 10 -5.43 -13.23 -6.03
C ASP A 10 -6.71 -12.66 -6.65
N VAL A 11 -7.03 -13.05 -7.88
CA VAL A 11 -8.32 -12.76 -8.53
C VAL A 11 -9.50 -13.33 -7.73
N ARG A 12 -9.24 -14.34 -6.89
CA ARG A 12 -10.22 -14.96 -5.98
C ARG A 12 -10.36 -14.21 -4.64
N GLY A 13 -9.65 -13.11 -4.44
CA GLY A 13 -9.67 -12.31 -3.21
C GLY A 13 -8.83 -12.88 -2.06
N ARG A 14 -7.98 -13.88 -2.31
CA ARG A 14 -7.06 -14.42 -1.30
C ARG A 14 -5.86 -13.50 -1.15
N VAL A 15 -5.61 -13.00 0.06
CA VAL A 15 -4.46 -12.13 0.36
C VAL A 15 -3.20 -12.98 0.48
N PHE A 16 -2.18 -12.70 -0.33
CA PHE A 16 -0.87 -13.36 -0.23
C PHE A 16 0.16 -12.51 0.51
N SER A 17 0.03 -11.18 0.41
CA SER A 17 0.95 -10.23 1.03
C SER A 17 0.22 -8.94 1.35
N TRP A 18 0.59 -8.29 2.45
CA TRP A 18 0.08 -6.97 2.80
C TRP A 18 1.16 -6.16 3.51
N SER A 19 1.09 -4.85 3.35
CA SER A 19 1.94 -3.90 4.05
C SER A 19 1.21 -2.59 4.26
N SER A 20 1.68 -1.81 5.22
CA SER A 20 1.14 -0.49 5.53
C SER A 20 2.27 0.47 5.88
N ALA A 21 2.02 1.77 5.75
CA ALA A 21 2.97 2.79 6.18
C ALA A 21 3.39 2.62 7.65
N GLY A 22 2.47 2.18 8.52
CA GLY A 22 2.78 1.90 9.93
C GLY A 22 3.80 0.76 10.12
N THR A 23 3.62 -0.35 9.41
CA THR A 23 4.57 -1.49 9.41
C THR A 23 5.93 -1.12 8.81
N CYS A 24 5.98 -0.15 7.91
CA CYS A 24 7.24 0.38 7.37
C CYS A 24 7.92 1.42 8.28
N GLY A 25 7.42 1.61 9.51
CA GLY A 25 8.03 2.49 10.50
C GLY A 25 7.61 3.96 10.40
N PHE A 26 6.67 4.32 9.52
CA PHE A 26 6.18 5.70 9.44
C PHE A 26 5.18 5.99 10.57
N LYS A 27 5.49 7.01 11.38
CA LYS A 27 4.68 7.45 12.53
C LYS A 27 4.17 8.88 12.31
N GLY A 28 3.05 9.20 12.97
CA GLY A 28 2.45 10.55 12.95
C GLY A 28 2.03 11.01 11.56
N THR A 29 2.27 12.28 11.25
CA THR A 29 1.94 12.91 9.95
C THR A 29 2.66 12.25 8.77
N ARG A 30 3.87 11.70 8.99
CA ARG A 30 4.65 11.00 7.95
C ARG A 30 3.96 9.76 7.40
N ARG A 31 3.05 9.15 8.16
CA ARG A 31 2.30 7.94 7.76
C ARG A 31 1.29 8.20 6.65
N GLY A 32 0.78 9.43 6.53
CA GLY A 32 -0.22 9.81 5.50
C GLY A 32 0.38 10.34 4.20
N THR A 33 1.70 10.27 4.03
CA THR A 33 2.40 10.86 2.88
C THR A 33 2.40 9.90 1.67
N PRO A 34 2.47 10.42 0.43
CA PRO A 34 2.58 9.57 -0.75
C PRO A 34 3.86 8.72 -0.74
N PHE A 35 4.96 9.22 -0.16
CA PHE A 35 6.19 8.45 0.01
C PHE A 35 5.99 7.22 0.92
N ALA A 36 5.26 7.39 2.02
CA ALA A 36 4.95 6.25 2.89
C ALA A 36 4.05 5.21 2.20
N ALA A 37 3.16 5.65 1.30
CA ALA A 37 2.38 4.75 0.44
C ALA A 37 3.28 3.98 -0.53
N GLN A 38 4.22 4.66 -1.22
CA GLN A 38 5.17 4.02 -2.13
C GLN A 38 6.01 2.93 -1.46
N ILE A 39 6.55 3.21 -0.26
CA ILE A 39 7.34 2.22 0.48
C ILE A 39 6.47 1.02 0.93
N ALA A 40 5.24 1.26 1.35
CA ALA A 40 4.30 0.19 1.69
C ALA A 40 3.96 -0.67 0.45
N THR A 41 3.74 -0.03 -0.71
CA THR A 41 3.51 -0.71 -1.98
C THR A 41 4.72 -1.55 -2.41
N ALA A 42 5.93 -0.98 -2.37
CA ALA A 42 7.16 -1.69 -2.73
C ALA A 42 7.40 -2.92 -1.84
N ASN A 43 7.12 -2.81 -0.54
CA ASN A 43 7.22 -3.95 0.37
C ASN A 43 6.16 -5.03 0.10
N ALA A 44 4.95 -4.64 -0.28
CA ALA A 44 3.87 -5.59 -0.59
C ALA A 44 4.08 -6.32 -1.93
N ILE A 45 4.65 -5.64 -2.93
CA ILE A 45 4.83 -6.13 -4.31
C ILE A 45 6.20 -6.81 -4.53
N ARG A 46 7.14 -6.78 -3.57
CA ARG A 46 8.49 -7.35 -3.74
C ARG A 46 8.55 -8.81 -4.20
N THR A 47 7.48 -9.58 -3.98
CA THR A 47 7.34 -10.99 -4.37
C THR A 47 6.49 -11.20 -5.63
N VAL A 48 6.02 -10.13 -6.27
CA VAL A 48 5.05 -10.15 -7.37
C VAL A 48 5.68 -9.54 -8.62
N VAL A 49 5.65 -10.29 -9.73
CA VAL A 49 6.25 -9.87 -11.01
C VAL A 49 5.31 -8.95 -11.80
N GLU A 50 4.00 -9.19 -11.72
CA GLU A 50 2.96 -8.39 -12.38
C GLU A 50 1.68 -8.35 -11.52
N ALA A 51 1.15 -7.17 -11.26
CA ALA A 51 -0.02 -6.98 -10.39
C ALA A 51 -0.96 -5.91 -10.92
N LYS A 52 -2.27 -6.15 -10.80
CA LYS A 52 -3.29 -5.13 -11.08
C LYS A 52 -3.57 -4.32 -9.82
N VAL A 53 -3.27 -3.02 -9.87
CA VAL A 53 -3.51 -2.10 -8.75
C VAL A 53 -4.97 -1.63 -8.77
N VAL A 54 -5.66 -1.76 -7.64
CA VAL A 54 -7.03 -1.25 -7.45
C VAL A 54 -7.06 -0.37 -6.20
N ILE A 55 -7.30 0.93 -6.39
CA ILE A 55 -7.30 1.92 -5.31
C ILE A 55 -8.73 2.09 -4.77
N LYS A 56 -8.92 1.85 -3.48
CA LYS A 56 -10.20 2.08 -2.78
C LYS A 56 -10.02 3.10 -1.65
N GLY A 57 -10.82 4.18 -1.70
CA GLY A 57 -10.91 5.21 -0.66
C GLY A 57 -10.45 6.62 -1.09
N PRO A 58 -10.97 7.70 -0.46
CA PRO A 58 -10.49 9.07 -0.64
C PRO A 58 -9.17 9.32 0.10
N GLY A 59 -8.04 9.31 -0.61
CA GLY A 59 -6.73 9.62 -0.02
C GLY A 59 -5.75 10.17 -1.05
N LEU A 60 -4.83 11.02 -0.60
CA LEU A 60 -3.86 11.77 -1.42
C LEU A 60 -2.82 10.89 -2.15
N GLY A 61 -2.72 9.59 -1.82
CA GLY A 61 -1.82 8.64 -2.48
C GLY A 61 -2.37 8.03 -3.77
N ARG A 62 -3.33 8.68 -4.43
CA ARG A 62 -4.13 8.13 -5.53
C ARG A 62 -3.39 8.00 -6.87
N ASP A 63 -2.36 8.81 -7.08
CA ASP A 63 -1.57 8.85 -8.34
C ASP A 63 -0.12 8.35 -8.19
N ALA A 64 0.32 8.07 -6.96
CA ALA A 64 1.70 7.71 -6.66
C ALA A 64 1.88 6.22 -6.32
N ALA A 65 0.80 5.43 -6.40
CA ALA A 65 0.74 4.01 -6.03
C ALA A 65 0.71 3.08 -7.26
#